data_AF-A0A933Q9F0-F1
#
_entry.id   AF-A0A933Q9F0-F1
#
_cell.length_a   1.000
_cell.length_b   1.000
_cell.length_c   1.000
_cell.angle_alpha   90.00
_cell.angle_beta   90.00
_cell.angle_gamma   90.00
#
_symmetry.space_group_name_H-M   'P 1'
#
loop_
_entity.id
_entity.type
_entity.pdbx_description
1 polymer ?
#
loop_
_entity_poly.entity_id
_entity_poly.type
_entity_poly.pdbx_seq_one_letter_code
_entity_poly.pdbx_strand_id
1 'polypeptide(L)'
;MPFKSKVNHAIYQREWKKRNPEKRLNHERNANKKAKEEIFKILGKKCSKCGFDDIRALQVDHKNGDGYKDRHSRSVRKVFYKIRKSPRGFQMLCANCNWIKRVENKEYAISK
;
A
#
# COMPACT_ATOMS: atom_id res chain seq x y z
N MET A 1 12.22 -27.23 18.40
CA MET A 1 13.48 -26.68 17.84
C MET A 1 13.99 -25.59 18.77
N PRO A 2 15.17 -25.70 19.42
CA PRO A 2 15.49 -24.86 20.56
C PRO A 2 16.36 -23.66 20.14
N PHE A 3 15.74 -22.51 19.90
CA PHE A 3 16.46 -21.25 19.99
C PHE A 3 16.55 -20.86 21.46
N LYS A 4 17.72 -21.07 22.08
CA LYS A 4 17.97 -20.87 23.52
C LYS A 4 17.91 -19.41 24.00
N SER A 5 17.77 -18.41 23.10
CA SER A 5 17.57 -17.00 23.47
C SER A 5 16.93 -16.17 22.35
N LYS A 6 16.23 -15.08 22.70
CA LYS A 6 15.61 -14.14 21.73
C LYS A 6 16.63 -13.51 20.77
N VAL A 7 17.85 -13.26 21.25
CA VAL A 7 18.97 -12.69 20.47
C VAL A 7 19.42 -13.68 19.39
N ASN A 8 19.60 -14.95 19.74
CA ASN A 8 20.00 -16.00 18.79
C ASN A 8 18.94 -16.20 17.70
N HIS A 9 17.66 -16.09 18.06
CA HIS A 9 16.58 -16.14 17.07
C HIS A 9 16.61 -14.93 16.13
N ALA A 10 16.82 -13.70 16.63
CA ALA A 10 16.88 -12.50 15.79
C ALA A 10 18.05 -12.55 14.78
N ILE A 11 19.22 -13.02 15.22
CA ILE A 11 20.41 -13.20 14.38
C ILE A 11 20.12 -14.23 13.28
N TYR A 12 19.58 -15.40 13.64
CA TYR A 12 19.20 -16.42 12.69
C TYR A 12 18.20 -15.91 11.64
N GLN A 13 17.16 -15.18 12.06
CA GLN A 13 16.18 -14.60 11.15
C GLN A 13 16.80 -13.59 10.18
N ARG A 14 17.78 -12.80 10.64
CA ARG A 14 18.52 -11.86 9.78
C ARG A 14 19.36 -12.61 8.75
N GLU A 15 20.09 -13.63 9.17
CA GLU A 15 20.94 -14.45 8.29
C GLU A 15 20.11 -15.24 7.28
N TRP A 16 18.99 -15.83 7.71
CA TRP A 16 18.06 -16.52 6.81
C TRP A 16 17.55 -15.58 5.71
N LYS A 17 17.18 -14.34 6.04
CA LYS A 17 16.71 -13.34 5.07
C LYS A 17 17.78 -12.97 4.05
N LYS A 18 19.05 -12.85 4.47
CA LYS A 18 20.18 -12.58 3.57
C LYS A 18 20.42 -13.73 2.59
N ARG A 19 20.33 -14.97 3.09
CA ARG A 19 20.58 -16.19 2.30
C ARG A 19 19.42 -16.58 1.39
N ASN A 20 18.21 -16.07 1.64
CA ASN A 20 17.00 -16.44 0.89
C ASN A 20 16.28 -15.21 0.29
N PRO A 21 16.98 -14.37 -0.50
CA PRO A 21 16.39 -13.13 -1.03
C PRO A 21 15.21 -13.43 -1.96
N GLU A 22 15.32 -14.45 -2.81
CA GLU A 22 14.29 -14.82 -3.78
C GLU A 22 13.00 -15.30 -3.10
N LYS A 23 13.11 -16.21 -2.12
CA LYS A 23 11.94 -16.70 -1.35
C LYS A 23 11.22 -15.54 -0.66
N ARG A 24 11.97 -14.57 -0.12
CA ARG A 24 11.40 -13.37 0.50
C ARG A 24 10.66 -12.51 -0.53
N LEU A 25 11.28 -12.24 -1.68
CA LEU A 25 10.67 -11.45 -2.75
C LEU A 25 9.40 -12.11 -3.29
N ASN A 26 9.42 -13.42 -3.52
CA ASN A 26 8.23 -14.16 -3.99
C ASN A 26 7.11 -14.14 -2.94
N HIS A 27 7.44 -14.30 -1.65
CA HIS A 27 6.47 -14.16 -0.57
C HIS A 27 5.87 -12.75 -0.52
N GLU A 28 6.69 -11.71 -0.61
CA GLU A 28 6.24 -10.31 -0.62
C GLU A 28 5.36 -10.00 -1.83
N ARG A 29 5.73 -10.47 -3.03
CA ARG A 29 4.92 -10.33 -4.26
C ARG A 29 3.54 -10.98 -4.09
N ASN A 30 3.49 -12.20 -3.60
CA ASN A 30 2.23 -12.92 -3.36
C ASN A 30 1.36 -12.23 -2.32
N ALA A 31 1.96 -11.76 -1.22
CA ALA A 31 1.25 -11.02 -0.19
C ALA A 31 0.69 -9.68 -0.72
N ASN A 32 1.47 -8.96 -1.52
CA ASN A 32 1.05 -7.70 -2.14
C ASN A 32 -0.06 -7.91 -3.18
N LYS A 33 0.01 -8.99 -3.97
CA LYS A 33 -1.04 -9.37 -4.92
C LYS A 33 -2.38 -9.58 -4.20
N LYS A 34 -2.39 -10.40 -3.15
CA LYS A 34 -3.59 -10.64 -2.32
C LYS A 34 -4.13 -9.35 -1.70
N ALA A 35 -3.26 -8.52 -1.12
CA ALA A 35 -3.67 -7.24 -0.56
C ALA A 35 -4.31 -6.31 -1.62
N LYS A 36 -3.74 -6.26 -2.83
CA LYS A 36 -4.28 -5.46 -3.94
C LYS A 36 -5.66 -5.97 -4.39
N GLU A 37 -5.85 -7.29 -4.48
CA GLU A 37 -7.15 -7.89 -4.80
C GLU A 37 -8.22 -7.53 -3.76
N GLU A 38 -7.89 -7.59 -2.47
CA GLU A 38 -8.82 -7.20 -1.40
C GLU A 38 -9.14 -5.69 -1.42
N ILE A 39 -8.15 -4.85 -1.70
CA ILE A 39 -8.38 -3.40 -1.90
C ILE A 39 -9.41 -3.17 -3.02
N PHE A 40 -9.28 -3.89 -4.14
CA PHE A 40 -10.23 -3.78 -5.24
C PHE A 40 -11.62 -4.32 -4.91
N LYS A 41 -11.74 -5.31 -4.03
CA LYS A 41 -13.06 -5.75 -3.53
C LYS A 41 -13.73 -4.67 -2.68
N ILE A 42 -12.95 -3.92 -1.90
CA ILE A 42 -13.48 -2.90 -0.99
C ILE A 42 -13.78 -1.58 -1.71
N LEU A 43 -12.87 -1.10 -2.56
CA LEU A 43 -12.94 0.22 -3.19
C LEU A 43 -13.44 0.19 -4.64
N GLY A 44 -13.57 -0.99 -5.23
CA GLY A 44 -13.92 -1.18 -6.63
C GLY A 44 -12.70 -1.18 -7.56
N LYS A 45 -12.94 -1.60 -8.81
CA LYS A 45 -11.95 -1.70 -9.89
C LYS A 45 -12.11 -0.59 -10.94
N LYS A 46 -12.68 0.55 -10.55
CA LYS A 46 -12.90 1.69 -11.44
C LYS A 46 -12.56 2.98 -10.72
N CYS A 47 -12.12 3.98 -11.48
CA CYS A 47 -11.96 5.35 -11.00
C CYS A 47 -13.34 5.90 -10.61
N SER A 48 -13.47 6.38 -9.36
CA SER A 48 -14.71 7.00 -8.86
C SER A 48 -15.07 8.31 -9.58
N LYS A 49 -14.09 8.99 -10.21
CA LYS A 49 -14.29 10.28 -10.89
C LYS A 49 -14.63 10.12 -12.38
N CYS A 50 -13.91 9.28 -13.12
CA CYS A 50 -14.03 9.19 -14.59
C CYS A 50 -14.38 7.79 -15.13
N GLY A 51 -14.55 6.79 -14.27
CA GLY A 51 -14.94 5.43 -14.69
C GLY A 51 -13.83 4.56 -15.30
N PHE A 52 -12.64 5.11 -15.55
CA PHE A 52 -11.47 4.37 -16.05
C PHE A 52 -11.20 3.11 -15.21
N ASP A 53 -10.96 1.95 -15.83
CA ASP A 53 -10.99 0.64 -15.16
C ASP A 53 -9.77 -0.26 -15.41
N ASP A 54 -8.74 0.22 -16.10
CA ASP A 54 -7.47 -0.49 -16.19
C ASP A 54 -6.74 -0.44 -14.84
N ILE A 55 -6.76 -1.58 -14.15
CA ILE A 55 -6.14 -1.80 -12.83
C ILE A 55 -4.63 -1.50 -12.75
N ARG A 56 -3.95 -1.39 -13.90
CA ARG A 56 -2.54 -1.01 -13.99
C ARG A 56 -2.32 0.47 -13.69
N ALA A 57 -3.31 1.32 -13.96
CA ALA A 57 -3.25 2.76 -13.73
C ALA A 57 -4.23 3.26 -12.65
N LEU A 58 -4.85 2.35 -11.90
CA LEU A 58 -5.63 2.68 -10.70
C LEU A 58 -4.74 2.87 -9.46
N GLN A 59 -5.11 3.83 -8.64
CA GLN A 59 -4.42 4.26 -7.43
C GLN A 59 -5.42 4.42 -6.28
N VAL A 60 -4.99 4.04 -5.08
CA VAL A 60 -5.71 4.35 -3.84
C VAL A 60 -5.42 5.80 -3.47
N ASP A 61 -6.46 6.60 -3.31
CA ASP A 61 -6.38 7.99 -2.87
C ASP A 61 -7.10 8.18 -1.52
N HIS A 62 -6.63 9.17 -0.76
CA HIS A 62 -7.28 9.61 0.48
C HIS A 62 -8.29 10.70 0.15
N LYS A 63 -9.57 10.46 0.41
CA LYS A 63 -10.65 11.41 0.09
C LYS A 63 -10.44 12.78 0.75
N ASN A 64 -9.91 12.80 1.97
CA ASN A 64 -9.73 14.00 2.78
C ASN A 64 -8.35 14.67 2.59
N GLY A 65 -7.55 14.24 1.61
CA GLY A 65 -6.24 14.83 1.33
C GLY A 65 -5.17 14.56 2.41
N ASP A 66 -5.41 13.62 3.33
CA ASP A 66 -4.52 13.32 4.46
C ASP A 66 -3.44 12.28 4.14
N GLY A 67 -3.19 12.02 2.84
CA GLY A 67 -2.16 11.10 2.37
C GLY A 67 -0.73 11.45 2.83
N TYR A 68 -0.48 12.70 3.23
CA TYR A 68 0.80 13.12 3.80
C TYR A 68 1.14 12.38 5.12
N LYS A 69 0.13 12.00 5.90
CA LYS A 69 0.30 11.18 7.13
C LYS A 69 0.84 9.79 6.80
N ASP A 70 0.58 9.34 5.59
CA ASP A 70 0.88 8.02 5.09
C ASP A 70 2.11 7.97 4.18
N ARG A 71 2.75 9.12 3.92
CA ARG A 71 3.90 9.23 2.98
C ARG A 71 5.07 8.29 3.30
N HIS A 72 5.26 7.96 4.57
CA HIS A 72 6.33 7.05 5.03
C HIS A 72 5.94 5.57 4.90
N SER A 73 4.67 5.27 4.67
CA SER A 73 4.14 3.92 4.54
C SER A 73 4.17 3.45 3.08
N ARG A 74 5.34 2.98 2.61
CA ARG A 74 5.49 2.39 1.26
C ARG A 74 4.94 0.97 1.11
N SER A 75 4.35 0.40 2.15
CA SER A 75 3.86 -0.98 2.13
C SER A 75 2.39 -1.04 1.73
N VAL A 76 2.10 -1.69 0.60
CA VAL A 76 0.72 -2.01 0.15
C VAL A 76 -0.08 -2.70 1.27
N ARG A 77 0.58 -3.54 2.06
CA ARG A 77 -0.03 -4.28 3.16
C ARG A 77 -0.50 -3.35 4.31
N LYS A 78 0.27 -2.30 4.60
CA LYS A 78 -0.12 -1.29 5.60
C LYS A 78 -1.29 -0.44 5.10
N VAL A 79 -1.27 -0.05 3.82
CA VAL A 79 -2.37 0.67 3.18
C VAL A 79 -3.64 -0.18 3.22
N PHE A 80 -3.56 -1.46 2.85
CA PHE A 80 -4.68 -2.41 2.97
C PHE A 80 -5.23 -2.47 4.39
N TYR A 81 -4.38 -2.59 5.42
CA TYR A 81 -4.85 -2.63 6.80
C TYR A 81 -5.65 -1.38 7.19
N LYS A 82 -5.25 -0.19 6.72
CA LYS A 82 -5.97 1.06 6.95
C LYS A 82 -7.31 1.11 6.22
N ILE A 83 -7.32 0.72 4.94
CA ILE A 83 -8.55 0.61 4.15
C ILE A 83 -9.53 -0.35 4.83
N ARG A 84 -9.05 -1.50 5.31
CA ARG A 84 -9.90 -2.48 6.01
C ARG A 84 -10.50 -1.91 7.29
N LYS A 85 -9.76 -1.07 8.02
CA LYS A 85 -10.23 -0.45 9.27
C LYS A 85 -11.18 0.72 9.03
N SER A 86 -10.94 1.51 7.99
CA SER A 86 -11.73 2.71 7.67
C SER A 86 -11.87 2.88 6.15
N PRO A 87 -12.70 2.06 5.49
CA PRO A 87 -12.79 2.05 4.02
C PRO A 87 -13.34 3.35 3.46
N ARG A 88 -14.21 4.03 4.22
CA ARG A 88 -14.88 5.27 3.79
C ARG A 88 -13.91 6.42 3.53
N GLY A 89 -12.75 6.45 4.18
CA GLY A 89 -11.72 7.49 4.00
C GLY A 89 -10.90 7.36 2.71
N PHE A 90 -11.05 6.26 1.98
CA PHE A 90 -10.30 5.97 0.76
C PHE A 90 -11.22 5.93 -0.46
N GLN A 91 -10.64 6.19 -1.63
CA GLN A 91 -11.27 6.02 -2.93
C GLN A 91 -10.30 5.44 -3.94
N MET A 92 -10.84 4.88 -5.02
CA MET A 92 -10.07 4.43 -6.17
C MET A 92 -10.10 5.50 -7.26
N LEU A 93 -8.93 6.00 -7.67
CA LEU A 93 -8.80 6.97 -8.76
C LEU A 93 -7.84 6.43 -9.82
N CYS A 94 -8.03 6.82 -11.09
CA CYS A 94 -6.98 6.64 -12.08
C CYS A 94 -5.84 7.63 -11.81
N ALA A 95 -4.65 7.34 -12.34
CA ALA A 95 -3.48 8.19 -12.17
C ALA A 95 -3.75 9.67 -12.52
N ASN A 96 -4.46 9.92 -13.62
CA ASN A 96 -4.77 11.28 -14.05
C ASN A 96 -5.70 12.01 -13.06
N CYS A 97 -6.80 11.38 -12.64
CA CYS A 97 -7.71 11.99 -11.67
C CYS A 97 -7.05 12.21 -10.30
N ASN A 98 -6.14 11.32 -9.89
CA ASN A 98 -5.38 11.48 -8.66
C ASN A 98 -4.43 12.69 -8.73
N TRP A 99 -3.69 12.83 -9.84
CA TRP A 99 -2.83 14.00 -10.06
C TRP A 99 -3.62 15.31 -10.15
N ILE A 100 -4.74 15.32 -10.86
CA ILE A 100 -5.63 16.48 -10.94
C ILE A 100 -6.13 16.87 -9.54
N LYS A 101 -6.62 15.90 -8.74
CA LYS A 101 -7.06 16.15 -7.35
C LYS A 101 -5.94 16.77 -6.52
N ARG A 102 -4.72 16.26 -6.64
CA ARG A 102 -3.56 16.81 -5.91
C ARG A 102 -3.35 18.29 -6.22
N VAL A 103 -3.51 18.68 -7.49
CA VAL A 103 -3.39 20.07 -7.94
C VAL A 103 -4.54 20.93 -7.44
N GLU A 104 -5.78 20.48 -7.66
CA GLU A 104 -7.01 21.16 -7.26
C GLU A 104 -7.06 21.41 -5.74
N ASN A 105 -6.68 20.41 -4.95
CA ASN A 105 -6.71 20.46 -3.49
C ASN A 105 -5.43 21.04 -2.86
N LYS A 106 -4.46 21.46 -3.66
CA LYS A 106 -3.15 21.94 -3.19
C LYS A 106 -2.45 20.95 -2.23
N GLU A 107 -2.54 19.66 -2.52
CA GLU A 107 -1.93 18.56 -1.74
C GLU A 107 -0.41 18.45 -2.01
N TYR A 108 0.27 19.59 -2.06
CA TYR A 108 1.71 19.68 -2.20
C TYR A 108 2.37 19.70 -0.82
N ALA A 109 3.57 19.12 -0.74
CA ALA A 109 4.41 19.40 0.40
C ALA A 109 4.80 20.88 0.32
N ILE A 110 4.37 21.69 1.29
CA ILE A 110 4.92 23.03 1.46
C ILE A 110 6.40 22.81 1.80
N SER A 111 7.28 23.23 0.88
CA SER A 111 8.70 23.38 1.17
C SER A 111 8.81 24.38 2.32
N LYS A 112 9.24 23.91 3.49
CA LYS A 112 9.71 24.79 4.56
C LYS A 112 11.05 25.39 4.19
#